data_AF-A0A2G4DNF2-F1
#
_entry.id   AF-A0A2G4DNF2-F1
#
_cell.length_a   1.000
_cell.length_b   1.000
_cell.length_c   1.000
_cell.angle_alpha   90.00
_cell.angle_beta   90.00
_cell.angle_gamma   90.00
#
_symmetry.space_group_name_H-M   'P 1'
#
loop_
_entity.id
_entity.type
_entity.pdbx_description
1 polymer ?
#
loop_
_entity_poly.entity_id
_entity_poly.type
_entity_poly.pdbx_seq_one_letter_code
_entity_poly.pdbx_strand_id
1 'polypeptide(L)'
;MKSVTTYRRSEGLSEYVRPATLQRRQRLPAGHPVRLFKPLLGRVADEEVSRLSGVDVESIASIRESFGLSRLSDEAPHPIRLNGWADFYGPWLGYESLLGTMSDPKVSRAVNVPVSVVEQRRIFLGIQPYRRVSKLERYRHLLGLVPNNLVAMLAGVSHTRVTDYLKQISRPA
;
A
#
# COMPACT_ATOMS: atom_id res chain seq x y z
N MET A 1 11.21 39.24 -20.41
CA MET A 1 12.38 38.35 -20.61
C MET A 1 12.26 37.69 -21.96
N LYS A 2 13.24 37.85 -22.86
CA LYS A 2 13.27 37.14 -24.15
C LYS A 2 13.69 35.68 -23.88
N SER A 3 13.08 34.71 -24.56
CA SER A 3 13.48 33.30 -24.44
C SER A 3 14.93 33.10 -24.90
N VAL A 4 15.63 32.11 -24.33
CA VAL A 4 17.01 31.77 -24.74
C VAL A 4 17.10 31.50 -26.24
N THR A 5 16.06 30.89 -26.82
CA THR A 5 15.95 30.62 -28.26
C THR A 5 15.90 31.92 -29.08
N THR A 6 15.07 32.89 -28.65
CA THR A 6 14.96 34.19 -29.33
C THR A 6 16.23 35.03 -29.22
N TYR A 7 16.97 34.92 -28.11
CA TYR A 7 18.25 35.61 -27.91
C TYR A 7 19.36 35.01 -28.79
N ARG A 8 19.49 33.68 -28.84
CA ARG A 8 20.49 33.04 -29.71
C ARG A 8 20.26 33.36 -31.18
N ARG A 9 19.00 33.42 -31.60
CA ARG A 9 18.62 33.79 -32.97
C ARG A 9 18.99 35.24 -33.32
N SER A 10 18.86 36.19 -32.39
CA SER A 10 19.24 37.60 -32.64
C SER A 10 20.75 37.79 -32.70
N GLU A 11 21.51 36.97 -31.98
CA GLU A 11 22.98 37.00 -31.98
C GLU A 11 23.62 36.15 -33.10
N GLY A 12 22.81 35.61 -34.03
CA GLY A 12 23.31 34.76 -35.11
C GLY A 12 23.91 33.41 -34.65
N LEU A 13 23.64 33.00 -33.41
CA LEU A 13 24.11 31.76 -32.83
C LEU A 13 23.20 30.60 -33.26
N SER A 14 23.79 29.43 -33.47
CA SER A 14 23.04 28.21 -33.76
C SER A 14 22.08 27.85 -32.61
N GLU A 15 20.93 27.30 -32.98
CA GLU A 15 19.90 26.89 -32.05
C GLU A 15 20.46 25.80 -31.12
N TYR A 16 20.21 25.93 -29.82
CA TYR A 16 20.68 24.94 -28.87
C TYR A 16 19.86 23.65 -29.02
N VAL A 17 20.44 22.65 -29.66
CA VAL A 17 19.89 21.30 -29.71
C VAL A 17 20.30 20.56 -28.45
N ARG A 18 19.33 20.18 -27.63
CA ARG A 18 19.60 19.38 -26.43
C ARG A 18 20.18 18.02 -26.87
N PRO A 19 21.37 17.63 -26.37
CA PRO A 19 22.04 16.39 -26.81
C PRO A 19 21.16 15.17 -26.53
N ALA A 20 21.25 14.15 -27.39
CA ALA A 20 20.37 12.97 -27.37
C ALA A 20 20.37 12.22 -26.03
N THR A 21 21.47 12.28 -25.28
CA THR A 21 21.63 11.71 -23.93
C THR A 21 20.77 12.41 -22.87
N LEU A 22 20.46 13.70 -23.07
CA LEU A 22 19.63 14.52 -22.18
C LEU A 22 18.18 14.65 -22.66
N GLN A 23 17.83 14.02 -23.79
CA GLN A 23 16.45 13.94 -24.27
C GLN A 23 15.64 13.02 -23.36
N ARG A 24 14.57 13.55 -22.75
CA ARG A 24 13.70 12.78 -21.86
C ARG A 24 12.89 11.78 -22.71
N ARG A 25 13.37 10.54 -22.81
CA ARG A 25 12.65 9.46 -23.50
C ARG A 25 11.36 9.15 -22.75
N GLN A 26 10.23 9.43 -23.37
CA GLN A 26 8.93 9.03 -22.83
C GLN A 26 8.77 7.52 -23.01
N ARG A 27 9.05 6.75 -21.95
CA ARG A 27 8.98 5.28 -21.99
C ARG A 27 7.54 4.71 -22.01
N LEU A 28 6.55 5.48 -21.56
CA LEU A 28 5.12 5.10 -21.60
C LEU A 28 4.30 6.13 -22.41
N PRO A 29 3.49 5.69 -23.39
CA PRO A 29 2.53 6.54 -24.10
C PRO A 29 1.61 7.31 -23.15
N ALA A 30 1.10 8.45 -23.59
CA ALA A 30 0.28 9.33 -22.74
C ALA A 30 -1.02 8.65 -22.25
N GLY A 31 -1.63 7.78 -23.07
CA GLY A 31 -2.85 7.04 -22.74
C GLY A 31 -2.64 5.66 -22.11
N HIS A 32 -1.41 5.27 -21.77
CA HIS A 32 -1.16 3.93 -21.22
C HIS A 32 -1.73 3.80 -19.79
N PRO A 33 -2.51 2.76 -19.46
CA PRO A 33 -3.19 2.63 -18.16
C PRO A 33 -2.20 2.62 -16.97
N VAL A 34 -1.05 1.96 -17.12
CA VAL A 34 0.00 1.89 -16.08
C VAL A 34 0.66 3.26 -15.80
N ARG A 35 0.49 4.27 -16.68
CA ARG A 35 1.13 5.58 -16.52
C ARG A 35 0.75 6.26 -15.20
N LEU A 36 -0.52 6.17 -14.81
CA LEU A 36 -1.03 6.73 -13.55
C LEU A 36 -0.37 6.08 -12.33
N PHE A 37 -0.09 4.78 -12.43
CA PHE A 37 0.46 3.95 -11.37
C PHE A 37 1.99 3.84 -11.41
N LYS A 38 2.66 4.60 -12.30
CA LYS A 38 4.13 4.62 -12.37
C LYS A 38 4.82 4.87 -11.02
N PRO A 39 4.33 5.75 -10.13
CA PRO A 39 4.94 5.94 -8.81
C PRO A 39 4.89 4.69 -7.90
N LEU A 40 4.02 3.72 -8.20
CA LEU A 40 3.87 2.48 -7.44
C LEU A 40 4.84 1.38 -7.87
N LEU A 41 5.36 1.44 -9.10
CA LEU A 41 6.29 0.43 -9.62
C LEU A 41 7.54 0.37 -8.75
N GLY A 42 7.88 -0.84 -8.28
CA GLY A 42 9.01 -1.07 -7.37
C GLY A 42 8.79 -0.56 -5.93
N ARG A 43 7.61 -0.02 -5.61
CA ARG A 43 7.17 0.35 -4.23
C ARG A 43 6.04 -0.52 -3.70
N VAL A 44 5.31 -1.15 -4.60
CA VAL A 44 4.25 -2.11 -4.31
C VAL A 44 4.44 -3.35 -5.19
N ALA A 45 3.92 -4.49 -4.75
CA ALA A 45 3.91 -5.72 -5.53
C ALA A 45 3.19 -5.55 -6.87
N ASP A 46 3.69 -6.23 -7.91
CA ASP A 46 3.20 -6.08 -9.29
C ASP A 46 1.71 -6.49 -9.40
N GLU A 47 1.24 -7.41 -8.55
CA GLU A 47 -0.16 -7.88 -8.47
C GLU A 47 -1.12 -6.77 -8.03
N GLU A 48 -0.68 -5.86 -7.16
CA GLU A 48 -1.53 -4.74 -6.73
C GLU A 48 -1.66 -3.68 -7.82
N VAL A 49 -0.56 -3.42 -8.54
CA VAL A 49 -0.56 -2.52 -9.70
C VAL A 49 -1.40 -3.11 -10.84
N SER A 50 -1.37 -4.43 -11.02
CA SER A 50 -2.21 -5.16 -11.99
C SER A 50 -3.69 -4.96 -11.67
N ARG A 51 -4.07 -5.22 -10.41
CA ARG A 51 -5.45 -5.04 -9.94
C ARG A 51 -5.97 -3.63 -10.13
N LEU A 52 -5.13 -2.61 -9.96
CA LEU A 52 -5.53 -1.21 -10.11
C LEU A 52 -5.57 -0.73 -11.56
N SER A 53 -4.62 -1.18 -12.39
CA SER A 53 -4.49 -0.73 -13.77
C SER A 53 -5.30 -1.55 -14.77
N GLY A 54 -5.74 -2.76 -14.39
CA GLY A 54 -6.41 -3.72 -15.27
C GLY A 54 -5.48 -4.36 -16.30
N VAL A 55 -4.16 -4.16 -16.16
CA VAL A 55 -3.13 -4.74 -17.03
C VAL A 55 -2.61 -6.02 -16.40
N ASP A 56 -2.23 -6.96 -17.25
CA ASP A 56 -1.65 -8.23 -16.82
C ASP A 56 -0.34 -8.06 -16.01
N VAL A 57 -0.08 -8.99 -15.10
CA VAL A 57 1.05 -8.93 -14.15
C VAL A 57 2.39 -9.01 -14.89
N GLU A 58 2.50 -9.84 -15.93
CA GLU A 58 3.74 -9.98 -16.72
C GLU A 58 4.06 -8.71 -17.50
N SER A 59 3.01 -8.05 -18.01
CA SER A 59 3.14 -6.74 -18.65
C SER A 59 3.64 -5.67 -17.68
N ILE A 60 3.22 -5.72 -16.41
CA ILE A 60 3.70 -4.78 -15.39
C ILE A 60 5.14 -5.10 -14.99
N ALA A 61 5.49 -6.38 -14.87
CA ALA A 61 6.86 -6.81 -14.59
C ALA A 61 7.81 -6.33 -15.70
N SER A 62 7.45 -6.52 -16.97
CA SER A 62 8.25 -6.03 -18.09
C SER A 62 8.35 -4.50 -18.13
N ILE A 63 7.26 -3.78 -17.82
CA ILE A 63 7.29 -2.32 -17.69
C ILE A 63 8.24 -1.92 -16.56
N ARG A 64 8.14 -2.53 -15.37
CA ARG A 64 8.99 -2.27 -14.21
C ARG A 64 10.47 -2.48 -14.56
N GLU A 65 10.81 -3.59 -15.21
CA GLU A 65 12.15 -3.92 -15.68
C GLU A 65 12.64 -2.94 -16.76
N SER A 66 11.78 -2.52 -17.68
CA SER A 66 12.11 -1.49 -18.67
C SER A 66 12.44 -0.15 -18.03
N PHE A 67 11.97 0.12 -16.80
CA PHE A 67 12.33 1.28 -15.99
C PHE A 67 13.60 1.07 -15.14
N GLY A 68 14.20 -0.12 -15.17
CA GLY A 68 15.36 -0.47 -14.34
C GLY A 68 15.01 -0.61 -12.86
N LEU A 69 13.76 -0.93 -12.55
CA LEU A 69 13.28 -1.08 -11.17
C LEU A 69 13.29 -2.56 -10.79
N SER A 70 13.87 -2.88 -9.65
CA SER A 70 13.84 -4.23 -9.09
C SER A 70 12.44 -4.60 -8.61
N ARG A 71 12.11 -5.89 -8.68
CA ARG A 71 10.94 -6.44 -8.00
C ARG A 71 11.13 -6.20 -6.50
N LEU A 72 10.07 -5.81 -5.80
CA LEU A 72 10.08 -5.90 -4.35
C LEU A 72 10.17 -7.37 -3.99
N SER A 73 11.24 -7.77 -3.28
CA SER A 73 11.34 -9.11 -2.73
C SER A 73 10.04 -9.47 -2.04
N ASP A 74 9.61 -10.72 -2.20
CA ASP A 74 8.38 -11.26 -1.61
C ASP A 74 8.34 -11.17 -0.06
N GLU A 75 9.42 -10.70 0.56
CA GLU A 75 9.47 -10.19 1.94
C GLU A 75 8.70 -8.88 2.18
N ALA A 76 7.91 -8.40 1.22
CA ALA A 76 6.77 -7.54 1.56
C ALA A 76 5.97 -8.26 2.65
N PRO A 77 5.45 -7.55 3.67
CA PRO A 77 4.60 -8.17 4.68
C PRO A 77 3.39 -8.70 3.94
N HIS A 78 3.47 -9.99 3.60
CA HIS A 78 2.34 -10.82 3.31
C HIS A 78 1.32 -10.47 4.38
N PRO A 79 0.03 -10.29 4.03
CA PRO A 79 -0.97 -10.09 5.07
C PRO A 79 -0.65 -11.16 6.09
N ILE A 80 -0.34 -10.74 7.33
CA ILE A 80 -0.12 -11.67 8.41
C ILE A 80 -1.46 -12.40 8.44
N ARG A 81 -1.52 -13.54 7.76
CA ARG A 81 -2.48 -14.56 8.04
C ARG A 81 -1.97 -14.95 9.40
N LEU A 82 -2.50 -14.28 10.43
CA LEU A 82 -2.44 -14.80 11.78
C LEU A 82 -2.92 -16.22 11.54
N ASN A 83 -2.00 -17.18 11.62
CA ASN A 83 -2.34 -18.59 11.49
C ASN A 83 -3.49 -18.75 12.46
N GLY A 84 -4.70 -18.87 11.91
CA GLY A 84 -5.90 -18.84 12.72
C GLY A 84 -5.75 -19.98 13.68
N TRP A 85 -5.84 -19.69 14.98
CA TRP A 85 -5.91 -20.77 15.96
C TRP A 85 -7.05 -21.69 15.53
N ALA A 86 -6.77 -22.98 15.38
CA ALA A 86 -7.81 -23.94 15.04
C ALA A 86 -8.80 -24.02 16.20
N ASP A 87 -10.08 -24.19 15.88
CA ASP A 87 -11.11 -24.41 16.89
C ASP A 87 -10.95 -25.82 17.47
N PHE A 88 -10.62 -25.90 18.76
CA PHE A 88 -10.48 -27.17 19.49
C PHE A 88 -11.70 -27.38 20.39
N TYR A 89 -12.63 -28.21 19.93
CA TYR A 89 -13.80 -28.62 20.71
C TYR A 89 -13.36 -29.59 21.83
N GLY A 90 -13.31 -29.11 23.07
CA GLY A 90 -12.86 -29.85 24.27
C GLY A 90 -13.26 -29.13 25.56
N PRO A 91 -12.61 -29.35 26.71
CA PRO A 91 -12.89 -28.61 27.97
C PRO A 91 -12.62 -27.10 27.88
N TRP A 92 -12.08 -26.66 26.75
CA TRP A 92 -11.65 -25.30 26.47
C TRP A 92 -12.76 -24.50 25.79
N LEU A 93 -12.51 -23.21 25.56
CA LEU A 93 -13.51 -22.28 24.99
C LEU A 93 -14.06 -22.76 23.64
N GLY A 94 -13.27 -23.48 22.83
CA GLY A 94 -13.71 -24.07 21.56
C GLY A 94 -13.80 -23.12 20.38
N TYR A 95 -13.60 -21.82 20.61
CA TYR A 95 -13.67 -20.76 19.59
C TYR A 95 -12.40 -19.91 19.57
N GLU A 96 -11.26 -20.57 19.69
CA GLU A 96 -9.95 -19.89 19.75
C GLU A 96 -9.65 -19.12 18.47
N SER A 97 -10.23 -19.54 17.32
CA SER A 97 -10.14 -18.81 16.06
C SER A 97 -10.70 -17.38 16.13
N LEU A 98 -11.61 -17.10 17.07
CA LEU A 98 -12.20 -15.78 17.26
C LEU A 98 -11.30 -14.84 18.07
N LEU A 99 -10.34 -15.39 18.82
CA LEU A 99 -9.42 -14.57 19.63
C LEU A 99 -8.46 -13.81 18.72
N GLY A 100 -8.36 -12.50 18.94
CA GLY A 100 -7.52 -11.61 18.13
C GLY A 100 -8.12 -11.21 16.78
N THR A 101 -9.23 -11.84 16.33
CA THR A 101 -9.96 -11.41 15.12
C THR A 101 -11.08 -10.41 15.43
N MET A 102 -11.63 -10.47 16.64
CA MET A 102 -12.59 -9.51 17.17
C MET A 102 -12.37 -9.26 18.67
N SER A 103 -13.05 -8.27 19.24
CA SER A 103 -12.88 -7.90 20.65
C SER A 103 -13.45 -8.95 21.61
N ASP A 104 -12.80 -9.13 22.76
CA ASP A 104 -13.18 -10.11 23.79
C ASP A 104 -14.67 -10.01 24.21
N PRO A 105 -15.26 -8.81 24.38
CA PRO A 105 -16.70 -8.68 24.65
C PRO A 105 -17.59 -9.17 23.50
N LYS A 106 -17.12 -9.09 22.25
CA LYS A 106 -17.86 -9.58 21.09
C LYS A 106 -17.77 -11.11 21.00
N VAL A 107 -16.60 -11.69 21.28
CA VAL A 107 -16.42 -13.15 21.39
C VAL A 107 -17.30 -13.70 22.51
N SER A 108 -17.29 -13.06 23.69
CA SER A 108 -18.13 -13.42 24.84
C SER A 108 -19.62 -13.51 24.48
N ARG A 109 -20.15 -12.53 23.73
CA ARG A 109 -21.55 -12.54 23.26
C ARG A 109 -21.82 -13.60 22.20
N ALA A 110 -20.86 -13.89 21.33
CA ALA A 110 -21.01 -14.91 20.28
C ALA A 110 -21.00 -16.34 20.85
N VAL A 111 -20.17 -16.57 21.87
CA VAL A 111 -19.94 -17.88 22.48
C VAL A 111 -20.79 -18.10 23.74
N ASN A 112 -21.41 -17.05 24.26
CA ASN A 112 -22.18 -17.04 25.51
C ASN A 112 -21.35 -17.46 26.75
N VAL A 113 -20.14 -16.90 26.87
CA VAL A 113 -19.20 -17.14 27.98
C VAL A 113 -18.80 -15.80 28.61
N PRO A 114 -18.57 -15.71 29.93
CA PRO A 114 -18.12 -14.47 30.57
C PRO A 114 -16.86 -13.89 29.93
N VAL A 115 -16.80 -12.56 29.79
CA VAL A 115 -15.67 -11.85 29.18
C VAL A 115 -14.35 -12.20 29.87
N SER A 116 -14.35 -12.37 31.21
CA SER A 116 -13.17 -12.73 31.99
C SER A 116 -12.55 -14.06 31.57
N VAL A 117 -13.36 -15.05 31.20
CA VAL A 117 -12.88 -16.37 30.74
C VAL A 117 -12.23 -16.23 29.36
N VAL A 118 -12.81 -15.42 28.47
CA VAL A 118 -12.25 -15.11 27.16
C VAL A 118 -10.92 -14.37 27.29
N GLU A 119 -10.84 -13.38 28.17
CA GLU A 119 -9.61 -12.62 28.45
C GLU A 119 -8.50 -13.51 29.03
N GLN A 120 -8.82 -14.30 30.06
CA GLN A 120 -7.88 -15.26 30.65
C GLN A 120 -7.37 -16.24 29.60
N ARG A 121 -8.25 -16.73 28.72
CA ARG A 121 -7.87 -17.66 27.66
C ARG A 121 -6.99 -16.99 26.62
N ARG A 122 -7.32 -15.77 26.19
CA ARG A 122 -6.50 -14.97 25.27
C ARG A 122 -5.10 -14.73 25.83
N ILE A 123 -5.00 -14.37 27.11
CA ILE A 123 -3.72 -14.17 27.81
C ILE A 123 -2.93 -15.47 27.90
N PHE A 124 -3.59 -16.58 28.28
CA PHE A 124 -2.97 -17.91 28.34
C PHE A 124 -2.36 -18.34 27.00
N LEU A 125 -3.04 -18.04 25.89
CA LEU A 125 -2.55 -18.33 24.54
C LEU A 125 -1.56 -17.29 23.99
N GLY A 126 -1.25 -16.23 24.75
CA GLY A 126 -0.35 -15.15 24.31
C GLY A 126 -0.89 -14.32 23.14
N ILE A 127 -2.21 -14.33 22.92
CA ILE A 127 -2.83 -13.62 21.80
C ILE A 127 -3.01 -12.14 22.15
N GLN A 128 -2.51 -11.26 21.28
CA GLN A 128 -2.68 -9.82 21.48
C GLN A 128 -4.16 -9.41 21.38
N PRO A 129 -4.60 -8.42 22.17
CA PRO A 129 -5.99 -7.96 22.13
C PRO A 129 -6.31 -7.42 20.74
N TYR A 130 -7.53 -7.66 20.28
CA TYR A 130 -7.97 -7.15 18.98
C TYR A 130 -7.87 -5.63 18.94
N ARG A 131 -7.06 -5.12 18.01
CA ARG A 131 -6.94 -3.69 17.73
C ARG A 131 -7.50 -3.41 16.35
N ARG A 132 -8.49 -2.52 16.28
CA ARG A 132 -9.01 -2.01 15.01
C ARG A 132 -7.96 -1.10 14.36
N VAL A 133 -7.19 -1.65 13.43
CA VAL A 133 -6.24 -0.89 12.62
C VAL A 133 -6.91 -0.36 11.36
N SER A 134 -6.41 0.76 10.83
CA SER A 134 -6.89 1.31 9.57
C SER A 134 -6.39 0.43 8.41
N LYS A 135 -7.13 0.36 7.29
CA LYS A 135 -6.63 -0.27 6.06
C LYS A 135 -5.35 0.40 5.52
N LEU A 136 -5.15 1.66 5.89
CA LEU A 136 -3.99 2.46 5.49
C LEU A 136 -2.72 2.08 6.24
N GLU A 137 -2.83 1.38 7.38
CA GLU A 137 -1.66 0.94 8.15
C GLU A 137 -0.72 0.06 7.30
N ARG A 138 -1.29 -0.79 6.44
CA ARG A 138 -0.54 -1.62 5.48
C ARG A 138 0.32 -0.79 4.52
N TYR A 139 -0.16 0.39 4.14
CA TYR A 139 0.44 1.29 3.17
C TYR A 139 1.12 2.49 3.82
N ARG A 140 1.35 2.45 5.14
CA ARG A 140 1.97 3.54 5.89
C ARG A 140 3.31 3.96 5.30
N HIS A 141 4.10 3.00 4.81
CA HIS A 141 5.40 3.23 4.18
C HIS A 141 5.32 3.99 2.83
N LEU A 142 4.15 4.08 2.20
CA LEU A 142 3.95 4.82 0.94
C LEU A 142 3.54 6.28 1.17
N LEU A 143 3.11 6.63 2.39
CA LEU A 143 2.63 7.96 2.72
C LEU A 143 3.78 8.97 2.62
N GLY A 144 3.56 10.05 1.86
CA GLY A 144 4.59 11.07 1.56
C GLY A 144 5.53 10.71 0.41
N LEU A 145 5.64 9.43 0.03
CA LEU A 145 6.42 8.98 -1.14
C LEU A 145 5.59 8.94 -2.43
N VAL A 146 4.31 8.65 -2.28
CA VAL A 146 3.35 8.47 -3.37
C VAL A 146 2.18 9.45 -3.18
N PRO A 147 1.58 9.98 -4.26
CA PRO A 147 0.36 10.78 -4.16
C PRO A 147 -0.74 10.07 -3.37
N ASN A 148 -1.40 10.80 -2.47
CA ASN A 148 -2.45 10.27 -1.59
C ASN A 148 -3.60 9.58 -2.35
N ASN A 149 -3.92 10.06 -3.56
CA ASN A 149 -4.95 9.43 -4.40
C ASN A 149 -4.60 7.98 -4.77
N LEU A 150 -3.33 7.70 -5.08
CA LEU A 150 -2.90 6.33 -5.42
C LEU A 150 -2.89 5.43 -4.19
N VAL A 151 -2.47 5.97 -3.03
CA VAL A 151 -2.54 5.23 -1.75
C VAL A 151 -4.00 4.92 -1.38
N ALA A 152 -4.91 5.86 -1.62
CA ALA A 152 -6.35 5.67 -1.41
C ALA A 152 -6.90 4.54 -2.30
N MET A 153 -6.52 4.51 -3.58
CA MET A 153 -6.88 3.43 -4.51
C MET A 153 -6.35 2.07 -4.06
N LEU A 154 -5.07 1.99 -3.65
CA LEU A 154 -4.46 0.75 -3.13
C LEU A 154 -5.19 0.23 -1.88
N ALA A 155 -5.47 1.12 -0.93
CA ALA A 155 -6.13 0.77 0.32
C ALA A 155 -7.65 0.56 0.18
N GLY A 156 -8.24 0.91 -0.97
CA GLY A 156 -9.68 0.88 -1.19
C GLY A 156 -10.44 1.81 -0.23
N VAL A 157 -9.94 3.04 -0.06
CA VAL A 157 -10.52 4.07 0.82
C VAL A 157 -10.64 5.41 0.08
N SER A 158 -11.40 6.36 0.63
CA SER A 158 -11.47 7.72 0.09
C SER A 158 -10.19 8.51 0.38
N HIS A 159 -9.88 9.49 -0.48
CA HIS A 159 -8.77 10.43 -0.27
C HIS A 159 -8.87 11.19 1.06
N THR A 160 -10.08 11.59 1.45
CA THR A 160 -10.35 12.25 2.75
C THR A 160 -9.90 11.38 3.93
N ARG A 161 -10.12 10.06 3.84
CA ARG A 161 -9.69 9.10 4.85
C ARG A 161 -8.18 9.04 5.00
N VAL A 162 -7.44 9.19 3.89
CA VAL A 162 -5.97 9.29 3.90
C VAL A 162 -5.52 10.55 4.63
N THR A 163 -6.18 11.68 4.36
CA THR A 163 -5.84 12.94 5.03
C THR A 163 -6.12 12.90 6.54
N ASP A 164 -7.23 12.27 6.95
CA ASP A 164 -7.56 12.12 8.36
C ASP A 164 -6.58 11.18 9.08
N TYR A 165 -6.21 10.09 8.42
CA TYR A 165 -5.19 9.17 8.94
C TYR A 165 -3.82 9.85 9.10
N LEU A 166 -3.42 10.71 8.15
CA LEU A 166 -2.19 11.51 8.28
C LEU A 166 -2.25 12.47 9.47
N LYS A 167 -3.38 13.13 9.71
CA LYS A 167 -3.57 14.00 10.89
C LYS A 167 -3.46 13.22 12.20
N GLN A 168 -4.00 12.00 12.24
CA GLN A 168 -3.92 11.12 13.41
C GLN A 168 -2.48 10.71 13.72
N ILE A 169 -1.68 10.42 12.69
CA ILE A 169 -0.26 10.03 12.85
C ILE A 169 0.62 11.23 13.21
N SER A 170 0.32 12.40 12.65
CA SER A 170 1.14 13.62 12.80
C SER A 170 0.94 14.33 14.14
N ARG A 171 -0.11 14.00 14.90
CA ARG A 171 -0.23 14.51 16.27
C ARG A 171 0.89 13.89 17.13
N PRO A 172 1.82 14.70 17.67
CA PRO A 172 2.73 14.20 18.68
C PRO A 172 1.90 13.72 19.88
N ALA A 173 2.32 12.59 20.46
CA ALA A 173 1.79 12.08 21.73
C ALA A 173 2.14 13.01 22.88
#